data_AF-A0A366DAR3-F1
#
_entry.id   AF-A0A366DAR3-F1
#
_cell.length_a   1.000
_cell.length_b   1.000
_cell.length_c   1.000
_cell.angle_alpha   90.00
_cell.angle_beta   90.00
_cell.angle_gamma   90.00
#
_symmetry.space_group_name_H-M   'P 1'
#
loop_
_entity.id
_entity.type
_entity.pdbx_description
1 polymer ?
#
loop_
_entity_poly.entity_id
_entity_poly.type
_entity_poly.pdbx_seq_one_letter_code
_entity_poly.pdbx_strand_id
1 'polypeptide(L)'
;MTETAVAPEHLDVVIVGAGLSGIGAAYRLQTECPGKSYAVLEARDAMGGTWDLFRYPGIRSDSDMFTLGYPFAPWRDAKSIADGPSILRYIRQTAAEHGIDGRIRYRTKVIGADWSGADARWTLTLAERDADGRTVERTLTCGFLYTCAGYYDYDRGHAPEFPGAGTFSGRIVHPQFWPEDLDYAGQRVVVIGSGATAVTLVPSMAESAAHVTMLQRSPTWISAVPGRDKYADKIREVLPPGLAHTVIRTKNILFSIGFYQYCRRRPGSARKLLTGLTTRILKDEKAVAEHFTPTYDPWDQRLCAAPDADFFRAIRKGKAEVVTDHIETFVPEGIRLKSGRVLPADVIVTATGLRLQAFGGIAPTVDGVPVPLSEQFVWQGAMLTGIPNFAVCIGYTNASWTLRADLTSRLVCKVLRHMDAKGYPAVVPQVRGELAERPLLDLAAGYVQRSIGDFPRQGDRHPWRVRQNYLLDSATTLRTNLDKSLRPVAREDARMLASR
;
A
#
# COMPACT_ATOMS: atom_id res chain seq x y z
N MET A 1 30.20 -16.96 37.72
CA MET A 1 30.38 -16.98 36.25
C MET A 1 29.57 -15.83 35.71
N THR A 2 30.22 -14.72 35.42
CA THR A 2 29.60 -13.53 34.81
C THR A 2 29.26 -13.88 33.36
N GLU A 3 27.98 -13.96 33.05
CA GLU A 3 27.47 -14.07 31.69
C GLU A 3 27.96 -12.84 30.92
N THR A 4 28.98 -13.00 30.08
CA THR A 4 29.41 -11.95 29.17
C THR A 4 28.24 -11.67 28.24
N ALA A 5 27.52 -10.57 28.49
CA ALA A 5 26.45 -10.11 27.62
C ALA A 5 27.03 -9.92 26.21
N VAL A 6 26.62 -10.77 25.26
CA VAL A 6 27.01 -10.62 23.86
C VAL A 6 26.41 -9.31 23.36
N ALA A 7 27.26 -8.41 22.89
CA ALA A 7 26.80 -7.14 22.33
C ALA A 7 25.80 -7.40 21.20
N PRO A 8 24.68 -6.65 21.12
CA PRO A 8 23.69 -6.85 20.08
C PRO A 8 24.33 -6.64 18.71
N GLU A 9 23.91 -7.41 17.72
CA GLU A 9 24.32 -7.22 16.33
C GLU A 9 24.04 -5.76 15.89
N HIS A 10 24.93 -5.22 15.06
CA HIS A 10 24.80 -3.88 14.50
C HIS A 10 24.79 -3.93 12.97
N LEU A 11 23.87 -3.20 12.36
CA LEU A 11 23.77 -3.01 10.91
C LEU A 11 23.77 -1.52 10.55
N ASP A 12 24.26 -1.16 9.38
CA ASP A 12 24.17 0.23 8.92
C ASP A 12 22.71 0.63 8.66
N VAL A 13 21.93 -0.27 8.04
CA VAL A 13 20.54 -0.02 7.67
C VAL A 13 19.65 -1.22 8.00
N VAL A 14 18.53 -0.98 8.67
CA VAL A 14 17.46 -1.98 8.80
C VAL A 14 16.26 -1.55 7.96
N ILE A 15 15.81 -2.43 7.09
CA ILE A 15 14.58 -2.27 6.30
C ILE A 15 13.48 -3.10 6.97
N VAL A 16 12.32 -2.50 7.25
CA VAL A 16 11.19 -3.23 7.85
C VAL A 16 10.14 -3.54 6.78
N GLY A 17 9.85 -4.81 6.53
CA GLY A 17 8.85 -5.33 5.60
C GLY A 17 9.45 -5.85 4.30
N ALA A 18 9.18 -7.12 3.96
CA ALA A 18 9.61 -7.80 2.73
C ALA A 18 8.54 -7.78 1.63
N GLY A 19 7.78 -6.69 1.55
CA GLY A 19 6.86 -6.41 0.46
C GLY A 19 7.54 -5.75 -0.74
N LEU A 20 6.72 -5.32 -1.71
CA LEU A 20 7.16 -4.63 -2.93
C LEU A 20 8.11 -3.44 -2.63
N SER A 21 7.81 -2.64 -1.60
CA SER A 21 8.64 -1.51 -1.17
C SER A 21 10.01 -1.95 -0.63
N GLY A 22 10.05 -2.96 0.24
CA GLY A 22 11.27 -3.40 0.91
C GLY A 22 12.27 -4.07 -0.03
N ILE A 23 11.77 -4.88 -0.97
CA ILE A 23 12.63 -5.46 -2.03
C ILE A 23 13.21 -4.36 -2.92
N GLY A 24 12.41 -3.36 -3.30
CA GLY A 24 12.89 -2.19 -4.03
C GLY A 24 13.95 -1.39 -3.26
N ALA A 25 13.73 -1.18 -1.96
CA ALA A 25 14.68 -0.51 -1.06
C ALA A 25 16.00 -1.27 -0.94
N ALA A 26 15.96 -2.59 -0.73
CA ALA A 26 17.13 -3.44 -0.63
C ALA A 26 17.95 -3.42 -1.93
N TYR A 27 17.30 -3.51 -3.10
CA TYR A 27 17.98 -3.38 -4.38
C TYR A 27 18.75 -2.06 -4.50
N ARG A 28 18.08 -0.93 -4.17
CA ARG A 28 18.71 0.40 -4.24
C ARG A 28 19.85 0.54 -3.25
N LEU A 29 19.71 0.00 -2.04
CA LEU A 29 20.76 0.04 -1.04
C LEU A 29 21.99 -0.76 -1.48
N GLN A 30 21.81 -2.00 -1.96
CA GLN A 30 22.93 -2.82 -2.46
C GLN A 30 23.65 -2.18 -3.64
N THR A 31 22.91 -1.56 -4.56
CA THR A 31 23.47 -1.03 -5.80
C THR A 31 24.07 0.36 -5.64
N GLU A 32 23.48 1.22 -4.80
CA GLU A 32 23.94 2.60 -4.64
C GLU A 32 24.72 2.87 -3.35
N CYS A 33 24.74 1.93 -2.41
CA CYS A 33 25.49 1.99 -1.15
C CYS A 33 26.16 0.63 -0.84
N PRO A 34 26.97 0.06 -1.75
CA PRO A 34 27.45 -1.34 -1.67
C PRO A 34 28.31 -1.68 -0.44
N GLY A 35 28.80 -0.69 0.31
CA GLY A 35 29.56 -0.90 1.55
C GLY A 35 28.71 -0.96 2.83
N LYS A 36 27.40 -0.70 2.76
CA LYS A 36 26.50 -0.68 3.92
C LYS A 36 25.97 -2.08 4.21
N SER A 37 26.13 -2.53 5.45
CA SER A 37 25.49 -3.73 5.98
C SER A 37 23.99 -3.50 6.18
N TYR A 38 23.17 -4.50 5.82
CA TYR A 38 21.73 -4.39 6.00
C TYR A 38 21.02 -5.74 6.15
N ALA A 39 19.81 -5.67 6.69
CA ALA A 39 18.84 -6.75 6.72
C ALA A 39 17.44 -6.22 6.42
N VAL A 40 16.58 -7.09 5.90
CA VAL A 40 15.14 -6.84 5.79
C VAL A 40 14.43 -7.67 6.85
N LEU A 41 13.68 -7.04 7.75
CA LEU A 41 12.92 -7.74 8.80
C LEU A 41 11.46 -7.89 8.36
N GLU A 42 10.96 -9.13 8.34
CA GLU A 42 9.58 -9.45 7.95
C GLU A 42 8.88 -10.20 9.09
N ALA A 43 7.75 -9.67 9.56
CA ALA A 43 6.99 -10.27 10.66
C ALA A 43 6.40 -11.63 10.29
N ARG A 44 6.11 -11.85 9.00
CA ARG A 44 5.52 -13.08 8.48
C ARG A 44 6.61 -14.10 8.12
N ASP A 45 6.18 -15.32 7.87
CA ASP A 45 7.02 -16.40 7.35
C ASP A 45 7.18 -16.38 5.83
N ALA A 46 6.63 -15.36 5.16
CA ALA A 46 6.65 -15.21 3.72
C ALA A 46 6.86 -13.75 3.31
N MET A 47 7.56 -13.55 2.19
CA MET A 47 7.68 -12.25 1.53
C MET A 47 6.48 -11.97 0.61
N GLY A 48 6.38 -10.73 0.13
CA GLY A 48 5.37 -10.30 -0.83
C GLY A 48 4.40 -9.26 -0.29
N GLY A 49 4.33 -9.10 1.03
CA GLY A 49 3.44 -8.15 1.71
C GLY A 49 1.98 -8.39 1.32
N THR A 50 1.31 -7.35 0.82
CA THR A 50 -0.07 -7.38 0.32
C THR A 50 -0.38 -8.58 -0.58
N TRP A 51 0.55 -8.94 -1.47
CA TRP A 51 0.34 -9.99 -2.49
C TRP A 51 0.42 -11.41 -1.95
N ASP A 52 0.95 -11.57 -0.73
CA ASP A 52 0.93 -12.83 0.00
C ASP A 52 -0.13 -12.83 1.12
N LEU A 53 -0.47 -11.63 1.65
CA LEU A 53 -1.44 -11.45 2.74
C LEU A 53 -2.85 -11.80 2.29
N PHE A 54 -3.29 -11.20 1.19
CA PHE A 54 -4.65 -11.35 0.71
C PHE A 54 -4.74 -12.55 -0.24
N ARG A 55 -5.57 -13.54 0.13
CA ARG A 55 -5.71 -14.82 -0.59
C ARG A 55 -7.08 -15.03 -1.23
N TYR A 56 -7.94 -14.01 -1.21
CA TYR A 56 -9.27 -14.10 -1.81
C TYR A 56 -9.21 -14.22 -3.35
N PRO A 57 -10.20 -14.88 -3.99
CA PRO A 57 -10.17 -15.17 -5.41
C PRO A 57 -10.18 -13.88 -6.25
N GLY A 58 -9.40 -13.91 -7.32
CA GLY A 58 -9.31 -12.82 -8.29
C GLY A 58 -8.39 -11.67 -7.89
N ILE A 59 -7.77 -11.69 -6.70
CA ILE A 59 -6.88 -10.62 -6.25
C ILE A 59 -5.93 -10.17 -7.37
N ARG A 60 -5.85 -8.87 -7.57
CA ARG A 60 -5.12 -8.24 -8.68
C ARG A 60 -4.73 -6.81 -8.35
N SER A 61 -3.87 -6.25 -9.18
CA SER A 61 -3.56 -4.82 -9.17
C SER A 61 -4.62 -4.02 -9.94
N ASP A 62 -4.97 -2.83 -9.47
CA ASP A 62 -5.72 -1.83 -10.26
C ASP A 62 -4.78 -0.94 -11.11
N SER A 63 -3.47 -1.11 -10.95
CA SER A 63 -2.41 -0.45 -11.71
C SER A 63 -1.79 -1.41 -12.72
N ASP A 64 -1.29 -0.88 -13.84
CA ASP A 64 -0.56 -1.68 -14.81
C ASP A 64 0.83 -2.08 -14.26
N MET A 65 1.30 -3.27 -14.61
CA MET A 65 2.61 -3.76 -14.19
C MET A 65 3.79 -3.07 -14.86
N PHE A 66 3.60 -2.29 -15.93
CA PHE A 66 4.70 -1.51 -16.50
C PHE A 66 5.08 -0.32 -15.61
N THR A 67 4.13 0.19 -14.83
CA THR A 67 4.35 1.26 -13.86
C THR A 67 4.46 0.75 -12.41
N LEU A 68 3.74 -0.33 -12.07
CA LEU A 68 3.84 -0.99 -10.76
C LEU A 68 5.10 -1.85 -10.63
N GLY A 69 5.61 -2.42 -11.72
CA GLY A 69 6.90 -3.10 -11.73
C GLY A 69 8.07 -2.16 -11.41
N TYR A 70 9.19 -2.77 -11.04
CA TYR A 70 10.42 -2.07 -10.70
C TYR A 70 11.08 -1.54 -11.98
N PRO A 71 11.65 -0.34 -11.95
CA PRO A 71 12.33 0.21 -13.12
C PRO A 71 13.57 -0.61 -13.53
N PHE A 72 14.16 -1.36 -12.60
CA PHE A 72 15.33 -2.22 -12.81
C PHE A 72 15.00 -3.69 -13.11
N ALA A 73 13.75 -4.12 -12.87
CA ALA A 73 13.26 -5.45 -13.22
C ALA A 73 11.96 -5.31 -14.04
N PRO A 74 12.05 -5.00 -15.35
CA PRO A 74 10.88 -4.77 -16.18
C PRO A 74 9.91 -5.96 -16.20
N TRP A 75 8.61 -5.68 -16.08
CA TRP A 75 7.56 -6.69 -16.28
C TRP A 75 7.58 -7.22 -17.72
N ARG A 76 7.58 -8.55 -17.88
CA ARG A 76 7.72 -9.22 -19.18
C ARG A 76 6.42 -9.84 -19.68
N ASP A 77 5.48 -10.16 -18.81
CA ASP A 77 4.24 -10.82 -19.23
C ASP A 77 3.34 -9.89 -20.07
N ALA A 78 2.45 -10.51 -20.84
CA ALA A 78 1.48 -9.81 -21.69
C ALA A 78 0.31 -9.22 -20.87
N LYS A 79 -0.08 -9.87 -19.77
CA LYS A 79 -1.13 -9.39 -18.87
C LYS A 79 -0.60 -8.17 -18.12
N SER A 80 -1.11 -6.98 -18.48
CA SER A 80 -0.69 -5.71 -17.87
C SER A 80 -1.38 -5.47 -16.53
N ILE A 81 -2.62 -5.92 -16.39
CA ILE A 81 -3.35 -5.95 -15.11
C ILE A 81 -3.17 -7.35 -14.50
N ALA A 82 -2.08 -7.54 -13.77
CA ALA A 82 -1.67 -8.85 -13.27
C ALA A 82 -2.46 -9.26 -12.01
N ASP A 83 -2.67 -10.58 -11.88
CA ASP A 83 -3.21 -11.19 -10.67
C ASP A 83 -2.15 -11.28 -9.56
N GLY A 84 -2.61 -11.43 -8.32
CA GLY A 84 -1.79 -11.49 -7.12
C GLY A 84 -0.72 -12.58 -7.17
N PRO A 85 -1.04 -13.83 -7.57
CA PRO A 85 -0.03 -14.87 -7.72
C PRO A 85 1.09 -14.49 -8.69
N SER A 86 0.77 -13.84 -9.82
CA SER A 86 1.79 -13.39 -10.79
C SER A 86 2.66 -12.27 -10.23
N ILE A 87 2.08 -11.32 -9.49
CA ILE A 87 2.84 -10.26 -8.82
C ILE A 87 3.73 -10.82 -7.71
N LEU A 88 3.22 -11.78 -6.94
CA LEU A 88 3.98 -12.46 -5.89
C LEU A 88 5.18 -13.24 -6.46
N ARG A 89 4.98 -13.97 -7.56
CA ARG A 89 6.08 -14.63 -8.29
C ARG A 89 7.13 -13.63 -8.74
N TYR A 90 6.70 -12.50 -9.31
CA TYR A 90 7.60 -11.44 -9.76
C TYR A 90 8.43 -10.83 -8.62
N ILE A 91 7.82 -10.60 -7.44
CA ILE A 91 8.55 -10.12 -6.25
C ILE A 91 9.61 -11.15 -5.82
N ARG A 92 9.21 -12.42 -5.70
CA ARG A 92 10.12 -13.52 -5.31
C ARG A 92 11.27 -13.68 -6.29
N GLN A 93 10.97 -13.68 -7.58
CA GLN A 93 11.97 -13.77 -8.64
C GLN A 93 12.94 -12.58 -8.58
N THR A 94 12.44 -11.35 -8.47
CA THR A 94 13.30 -10.16 -8.37
C THR A 94 14.21 -10.23 -7.13
N ALA A 95 13.68 -10.68 -5.99
CA ALA A 95 14.46 -10.81 -4.77
C ALA A 95 15.60 -11.84 -4.94
N ALA A 96 15.30 -13.02 -5.49
CA ALA A 96 16.27 -14.07 -5.74
C ALA A 96 17.33 -13.68 -6.79
N GLU A 97 16.91 -13.06 -7.90
CA GLU A 97 17.82 -12.59 -8.98
C GLU A 97 18.87 -11.60 -8.47
N HIS A 98 18.56 -10.87 -7.40
CA HIS A 98 19.46 -9.87 -6.80
C HIS A 98 19.99 -10.29 -5.42
N GLY A 99 19.82 -11.54 -5.00
CA GLY A 99 20.30 -12.09 -3.72
C GLY A 99 19.72 -11.41 -2.47
N ILE A 100 18.59 -10.72 -2.62
CA ILE A 100 17.93 -9.99 -1.52
C ILE A 100 17.22 -10.95 -0.58
N ASP A 101 16.73 -12.08 -1.10
CA ASP A 101 16.08 -13.14 -0.34
C ASP A 101 16.97 -13.68 0.79
N GLY A 102 18.28 -13.82 0.55
CA GLY A 102 19.27 -14.20 1.57
C GLY A 102 19.53 -13.14 2.66
N ARG A 103 18.94 -11.94 2.54
CA ARG A 103 19.05 -10.84 3.51
C ARG A 103 17.76 -10.62 4.30
N ILE A 104 16.72 -11.42 4.05
CA ILE A 104 15.43 -11.30 4.74
C ILE A 104 15.41 -12.19 5.97
N ARG A 105 15.04 -11.62 7.11
CA ARG A 105 14.76 -12.32 8.37
C ARG A 105 13.25 -12.41 8.54
N TYR A 106 12.72 -13.59 8.24
CA TYR A 106 11.30 -13.89 8.43
C TYR A 106 10.95 -14.06 9.89
N ARG A 107 9.64 -14.05 10.19
CA ARG A 107 9.10 -14.26 11.54
C ARG A 107 9.69 -13.30 12.58
N THR A 108 10.13 -12.13 12.13
CA THR A 108 10.87 -11.15 12.94
C THR A 108 10.11 -9.82 12.91
N LYS A 109 9.27 -9.59 13.92
CA LYS A 109 8.45 -8.37 14.04
C LYS A 109 9.20 -7.33 14.86
N VAL A 110 9.39 -6.13 14.31
CA VAL A 110 9.85 -4.98 15.11
C VAL A 110 8.71 -4.53 16.01
N ILE A 111 8.91 -4.57 17.32
CA ILE A 111 7.92 -4.18 18.34
C ILE A 111 8.34 -2.95 19.15
N GLY A 112 9.62 -2.54 19.08
CA GLY A 112 10.14 -1.32 19.67
C GLY A 112 11.27 -0.74 18.84
N ALA A 113 11.39 0.59 18.82
CA ALA A 113 12.47 1.31 18.15
C ALA A 113 12.83 2.55 18.97
N ASP A 114 14.02 2.56 19.56
CA ASP A 114 14.53 3.64 20.40
C ASP A 114 15.81 4.24 19.80
N TRP A 115 15.80 5.54 19.54
CA TRP A 115 16.97 6.26 19.10
C TRP A 115 17.76 6.80 20.29
N SER A 116 19.06 6.55 20.31
CA SER A 116 20.00 7.16 21.24
C SER A 116 20.81 8.25 20.55
N GLY A 117 20.70 9.49 21.02
CA GLY A 117 21.54 10.62 20.61
C GLY A 117 23.00 10.46 21.04
N ALA A 118 23.24 9.85 22.21
CA ALA A 118 24.58 9.57 22.71
C ALA A 118 25.35 8.57 21.81
N ASP A 119 24.70 7.47 21.42
CA ASP A 119 25.32 6.45 20.56
C ASP A 119 25.17 6.77 19.06
N ALA A 120 24.25 7.67 18.72
CA ALA A 120 23.80 7.97 17.35
C ALA A 120 23.37 6.73 16.57
N ARG A 121 22.51 5.90 17.19
CA ARG A 121 21.94 4.68 16.58
C ARG A 121 20.56 4.35 17.13
N TRP A 122 19.83 3.53 16.39
CA TRP A 122 18.62 2.85 16.82
C TRP A 122 18.94 1.56 17.58
N THR A 123 18.19 1.31 18.63
CA THR A 123 18.03 -0.01 19.27
C THR A 123 16.62 -0.51 18.98
N LEU A 124 16.53 -1.68 18.35
CA LEU A 124 15.27 -2.30 17.96
C LEU A 124 14.98 -3.50 18.85
N THR A 125 13.76 -3.55 19.39
CA THR A 125 13.21 -4.74 20.06
C THR A 125 12.46 -5.57 19.04
N LEU A 126 12.88 -6.81 18.88
CA LEU A 126 12.34 -7.76 17.90
C LEU A 126 11.60 -8.88 18.61
N ALA A 127 10.38 -9.17 18.17
CA ALA A 127 9.67 -10.40 18.49
C ALA A 127 9.94 -11.42 17.37
N GLU A 128 10.82 -12.37 17.64
CA GLU A 128 11.17 -13.46 16.72
C GLU A 128 10.37 -14.72 17.06
N ARG A 129 9.69 -15.31 16.07
CA ARG A 129 9.00 -16.59 16.24
C ARG A 129 9.88 -17.74 15.77
N ASP A 130 10.19 -18.66 16.68
CA ASP A 130 10.99 -19.84 16.41
C ASP A 130 10.23 -20.91 15.59
N ALA A 131 10.87 -22.07 15.35
CA ALA A 131 10.26 -23.18 14.62
C ALA A 131 9.08 -23.83 15.37
N ASP A 132 9.09 -23.79 16.70
CA ASP A 132 8.04 -24.34 17.57
C ASP A 132 6.88 -23.35 17.77
N GLY A 133 6.98 -22.13 17.22
CA GLY A 133 5.98 -21.09 17.34
C GLY A 133 6.11 -20.21 18.59
N ARG A 134 7.16 -20.38 19.40
CA ARG A 134 7.41 -19.52 20.57
C ARG A 134 7.97 -18.18 20.11
N THR A 135 7.54 -17.11 20.78
CA THR A 135 8.07 -15.77 20.56
C THR A 135 9.21 -15.50 21.53
N VAL A 136 10.37 -15.13 21.00
CA VAL A 136 11.56 -14.74 21.75
C VAL A 136 11.87 -13.28 21.45
N GLU A 137 12.13 -12.49 22.49
CA GLU A 137 12.59 -11.12 22.31
C GLU A 137 14.09 -11.07 22.03
N ARG A 138 14.47 -10.29 21.00
CA ARG A 138 15.86 -10.06 20.61
C ARG A 138 16.11 -8.57 20.41
N THR A 139 17.37 -8.19 20.54
CA THR A 139 17.82 -6.80 20.32
C THR A 139 18.74 -6.74 19.11
N LEU A 140 18.47 -5.79 18.23
CA LEU A 140 19.28 -5.46 17.06
C LEU A 140 19.51 -3.94 17.03
N THR A 141 20.71 -3.50 16.70
CA THR A 141 21.00 -2.07 16.56
C THR A 141 21.22 -1.68 15.11
N CYS A 142 20.87 -0.44 14.73
CA CYS A 142 21.21 0.07 13.41
C CYS A 142 21.45 1.58 13.33
N GLY A 143 22.25 2.01 12.34
CA GLY A 143 22.50 3.43 12.10
C GLY A 143 21.30 4.15 11.47
N PHE A 144 20.53 3.45 10.63
CA PHE A 144 19.39 4.01 9.89
C PHE A 144 18.23 3.01 9.81
N LEU A 145 17.02 3.47 10.13
CA LEU A 145 15.81 2.65 10.10
C LEU A 145 14.91 3.08 8.93
N TYR A 146 14.64 2.17 8.00
CA TYR A 146 13.79 2.44 6.83
C TYR A 146 12.54 1.54 6.82
N THR A 147 11.39 2.11 7.14
CA THR A 147 10.14 1.37 7.21
C THR A 147 9.48 1.24 5.83
N CYS A 148 9.33 -0.01 5.40
CA CYS A 148 8.68 -0.45 4.18
C CYS A 148 7.47 -1.35 4.47
N ALA A 149 6.95 -1.32 5.71
CA ALA A 149 5.89 -2.18 6.23
C ALA A 149 4.50 -1.91 5.63
N GLY A 150 4.38 -0.89 4.78
CA GLY A 150 3.09 -0.45 4.25
C GLY A 150 2.26 0.29 5.30
N TYR A 151 0.95 0.28 5.11
CA TYR A 151 0.03 1.08 5.92
C TYR A 151 -1.25 0.32 6.33
N TYR A 152 -1.23 -1.01 6.20
CA TYR A 152 -2.35 -1.87 6.60
C TYR A 152 -2.03 -2.57 7.92
N ASP A 153 -3.03 -2.64 8.79
CA ASP A 153 -3.01 -3.56 9.93
C ASP A 153 -3.22 -4.98 9.40
N TYR A 154 -2.21 -5.84 9.56
CA TYR A 154 -2.26 -7.23 9.10
C TYR A 154 -3.05 -8.12 10.06
N ASP A 155 -3.14 -7.74 11.32
CA ASP A 155 -3.77 -8.51 12.38
C ASP A 155 -5.29 -8.26 12.42
N ARG A 156 -5.76 -7.11 11.90
CA ARG A 156 -7.19 -6.74 11.91
C ARG A 156 -7.62 -5.97 10.64
N GLY A 157 -8.68 -6.46 9.99
CA GLY A 157 -9.40 -5.72 8.96
C GLY A 157 -10.47 -4.78 9.53
N HIS A 158 -11.12 -3.97 8.68
CA HIS A 158 -12.28 -3.19 9.13
C HIS A 158 -13.53 -4.06 9.10
N ALA A 159 -13.96 -4.54 10.26
CA ALA A 159 -15.16 -5.34 10.44
C ALA A 159 -16.22 -4.52 11.22
N PRO A 160 -17.17 -3.85 10.54
CA PRO A 160 -18.29 -3.23 11.23
C PRO A 160 -19.19 -4.29 11.86
N GLU A 161 -19.86 -3.95 12.94
CA GLU A 161 -20.88 -4.80 13.53
C GLU A 161 -22.13 -4.83 12.65
N PHE A 162 -22.63 -6.03 12.37
CA PHE A 162 -23.86 -6.24 11.63
C PHE A 162 -24.92 -6.79 12.58
N PRO A 163 -26.05 -6.08 12.78
CA PRO A 163 -27.16 -6.59 13.59
C PRO A 163 -27.61 -7.96 13.08
N GLY A 164 -27.85 -8.90 14.00
CA GLY A 164 -28.28 -10.26 13.66
C GLY A 164 -27.21 -11.16 13.04
N ALA A 165 -25.94 -10.74 12.93
CA ALA A 165 -24.92 -11.58 12.27
C ALA A 165 -24.81 -13.00 12.86
N GLY A 166 -25.03 -13.17 14.17
CA GLY A 166 -25.03 -14.47 14.83
C GLY A 166 -26.24 -15.36 14.55
N THR A 167 -27.28 -14.86 13.86
CA THR A 167 -28.46 -15.65 13.47
C THR A 167 -28.38 -16.17 12.04
N PHE A 168 -27.46 -15.67 11.22
CA PHE A 168 -27.26 -16.13 9.85
C PHE A 168 -26.81 -17.60 9.84
N SER A 169 -27.50 -18.44 9.06
CA SER A 169 -27.23 -19.89 9.04
C SER A 169 -26.05 -20.29 8.15
N GLY A 170 -25.63 -19.40 7.24
CA GLY A 170 -24.51 -19.63 6.33
C GLY A 170 -23.17 -19.16 6.88
N ARG A 171 -22.17 -19.05 5.99
CA ARG A 171 -20.80 -18.66 6.38
C ARG A 171 -20.53 -17.18 6.16
N ILE A 172 -20.03 -16.49 7.19
CA ILE A 172 -19.53 -15.10 7.06
C ILE A 172 -18.02 -15.15 6.87
N VAL A 173 -17.53 -14.50 5.81
CA VAL A 173 -16.12 -14.49 5.42
C VAL A 173 -15.60 -13.07 5.33
N HIS A 174 -14.44 -12.81 5.91
CA HIS A 174 -13.76 -11.52 5.77
C HIS A 174 -12.56 -11.64 4.80
N PRO A 175 -12.47 -10.82 3.74
CA PRO A 175 -11.45 -11.01 2.69
C PRO A 175 -10.00 -11.01 3.16
N GLN A 176 -9.67 -10.29 4.23
CA GLN A 176 -8.30 -10.28 4.78
C GLN A 176 -7.88 -11.64 5.35
N PHE A 177 -8.83 -12.44 5.84
CA PHE A 177 -8.62 -13.76 6.43
C PHE A 177 -9.36 -14.82 5.62
N TRP A 178 -9.14 -14.80 4.30
CA TRP A 178 -9.84 -15.70 3.38
C TRP A 178 -9.55 -17.18 3.73
N PRO A 179 -10.58 -18.00 4.03
CA PRO A 179 -10.37 -19.40 4.35
C PRO A 179 -9.94 -20.22 3.13
N GLU A 180 -8.95 -21.09 3.31
CA GLU A 180 -8.45 -21.95 2.23
C GLU A 180 -9.45 -23.04 1.83
N ASP A 181 -10.34 -23.41 2.74
CA ASP A 181 -11.35 -24.47 2.59
C ASP A 181 -12.73 -23.96 2.13
N LEU A 182 -12.85 -22.68 1.78
CA LEU A 182 -14.14 -22.11 1.37
C LEU A 182 -14.54 -22.58 -0.03
N ASP A 183 -15.49 -23.50 -0.09
CA ASP A 183 -16.22 -23.82 -1.33
C ASP A 183 -17.53 -23.03 -1.41
N TYR A 184 -17.69 -22.28 -2.48
CA TYR A 184 -18.87 -21.47 -2.80
C TYR A 184 -19.50 -21.86 -4.15
N ALA A 185 -19.06 -22.97 -4.76
CA ALA A 185 -19.63 -23.45 -6.01
C ALA A 185 -21.12 -23.75 -5.85
N GLY A 186 -21.96 -23.26 -6.78
CA GLY A 186 -23.41 -23.44 -6.72
C GLY A 186 -24.12 -22.72 -5.58
N GLN A 187 -23.42 -21.94 -4.75
CA GLN A 187 -24.01 -21.20 -3.64
C GLN A 187 -24.43 -19.78 -4.04
N ARG A 188 -25.34 -19.18 -3.29
CA ARG A 188 -25.71 -17.77 -3.36
C ARG A 188 -24.78 -16.97 -2.46
N VAL A 189 -24.12 -15.99 -3.02
CA VAL A 189 -23.11 -15.19 -2.31
C VAL A 189 -23.56 -13.74 -2.26
N VAL A 190 -23.54 -13.13 -1.07
CA VAL A 190 -23.69 -11.68 -0.93
C VAL A 190 -22.33 -11.07 -0.56
N VAL A 191 -21.82 -10.16 -1.41
CA VAL A 191 -20.58 -9.42 -1.16
C VAL A 191 -20.93 -8.00 -0.69
N ILE A 192 -20.66 -7.70 0.58
CA ILE A 192 -20.93 -6.39 1.18
C ILE A 192 -19.75 -5.45 0.93
N GLY A 193 -19.98 -4.39 0.17
CA GLY A 193 -19.00 -3.35 -0.13
C GLY A 193 -18.95 -2.99 -1.61
N SER A 194 -18.36 -1.83 -1.92
CA SER A 194 -18.20 -1.32 -3.30
C SER A 194 -16.79 -0.88 -3.63
N GLY A 195 -15.81 -1.25 -2.80
CA GLY A 195 -14.40 -0.98 -3.06
C GLY A 195 -13.75 -1.99 -4.00
N ALA A 196 -12.45 -1.82 -4.25
CA ALA A 196 -11.67 -2.67 -5.14
C ALA A 196 -11.77 -4.17 -4.79
N THR A 197 -11.82 -4.52 -3.51
CA THR A 197 -12.01 -5.91 -3.04
C THR A 197 -13.32 -6.51 -3.56
N ALA A 198 -14.44 -5.78 -3.48
CA ALA A 198 -15.73 -6.25 -3.97
C ALA A 198 -15.74 -6.37 -5.51
N VAL A 199 -15.24 -5.36 -6.21
CA VAL A 199 -15.13 -5.35 -7.69
C VAL A 199 -14.22 -6.47 -8.21
N THR A 200 -13.34 -6.99 -7.36
CA THR A 200 -12.47 -8.13 -7.66
C THR A 200 -13.13 -9.47 -7.37
N LEU A 201 -13.77 -9.59 -6.20
CA LEU A 201 -14.44 -10.81 -5.77
C LEU A 201 -15.63 -11.16 -6.66
N VAL A 202 -16.50 -10.19 -6.96
CA VAL A 202 -17.77 -10.43 -7.66
C VAL A 202 -17.58 -11.20 -8.98
N PRO A 203 -16.77 -10.73 -9.95
CA PRO A 203 -16.60 -11.47 -11.20
C PRO A 203 -15.95 -12.84 -10.99
N SER A 204 -15.00 -12.95 -10.06
CA SER A 204 -14.25 -14.19 -9.81
C SER A 204 -15.11 -15.26 -9.14
N MET A 205 -15.96 -14.87 -8.18
CA MET A 205 -16.88 -15.78 -7.53
C MET A 205 -18.04 -16.17 -8.44
N ALA A 206 -18.49 -15.26 -9.32
CA ALA A 206 -19.56 -15.49 -10.29
C ALA A 206 -19.23 -16.56 -11.35
N GLU A 207 -17.97 -17.00 -11.45
CA GLU A 207 -17.57 -18.11 -12.33
C GLU A 207 -18.16 -19.45 -11.88
N SER A 208 -18.25 -19.70 -10.55
CA SER A 208 -18.71 -20.99 -10.00
C SER A 208 -19.90 -20.88 -9.05
N ALA A 209 -20.15 -19.72 -8.43
CA ALA A 209 -21.33 -19.49 -7.60
C ALA A 209 -22.63 -19.60 -8.42
N ALA A 210 -23.74 -19.95 -7.76
CA ALA A 210 -25.06 -19.91 -8.40
C ALA A 210 -25.46 -18.48 -8.78
N HIS A 211 -25.26 -17.54 -7.85
CA HIS A 211 -25.47 -16.11 -8.06
C HIS A 211 -24.67 -15.28 -7.06
N VAL A 212 -24.16 -14.13 -7.49
CA VAL A 212 -23.43 -13.19 -6.61
C VAL A 212 -24.11 -11.82 -6.57
N THR A 213 -24.60 -11.42 -5.41
CA THR A 213 -25.17 -10.09 -5.19
C THR A 213 -24.13 -9.19 -4.53
N MET A 214 -23.71 -8.11 -5.19
CA MET A 214 -22.91 -7.06 -4.57
C MET A 214 -23.83 -6.08 -3.84
N LEU A 215 -23.80 -6.08 -2.51
CA LEU A 215 -24.55 -5.14 -1.69
C LEU A 215 -23.68 -3.92 -1.37
N GLN A 216 -24.11 -2.75 -1.82
CA GLN A 216 -23.41 -1.50 -1.57
C GLN A 216 -24.30 -0.46 -0.91
N ARG A 217 -23.71 0.33 -0.01
CA ARG A 217 -24.38 1.50 0.59
C ARG A 217 -24.32 2.71 -0.33
N SER A 218 -23.17 2.92 -0.99
CA SER A 218 -22.92 4.05 -1.86
C SER A 218 -22.19 3.54 -3.11
N PRO A 219 -22.61 3.97 -4.31
CA PRO A 219 -21.91 3.63 -5.55
C PRO A 219 -20.45 4.09 -5.54
N THR A 220 -19.61 3.34 -6.27
CA THR A 220 -18.21 3.69 -6.54
C THR A 220 -17.96 3.77 -8.05
N TRP A 221 -17.01 4.62 -8.46
CA TRP A 221 -16.58 4.67 -9.85
C TRP A 221 -15.81 3.40 -10.22
N ILE A 222 -16.37 2.62 -11.14
CA ILE A 222 -15.76 1.41 -11.71
C ILE A 222 -15.48 1.67 -13.19
N SER A 223 -14.24 1.44 -13.61
CA SER A 223 -13.82 1.63 -15.00
C SER A 223 -13.43 0.30 -15.63
N ALA A 224 -14.00 -0.01 -16.79
CA ALA A 224 -13.54 -1.12 -17.60
C ALA A 224 -12.20 -0.77 -18.24
N VAL A 225 -11.16 -1.56 -17.95
CA VAL A 225 -9.81 -1.37 -18.49
C VAL A 225 -9.35 -2.63 -19.22
N PRO A 226 -8.53 -2.55 -20.28
CA PRO A 226 -7.98 -3.74 -20.90
C PRO A 226 -7.07 -4.51 -19.92
N GLY A 227 -7.24 -5.83 -19.82
CA GLY A 227 -6.34 -6.69 -19.05
C GLY A 227 -4.95 -6.85 -19.70
N ARG A 228 -4.87 -6.58 -21.01
CA ARG A 228 -3.68 -6.62 -21.85
C ARG A 228 -3.54 -5.33 -22.67
N ASP A 229 -2.37 -4.70 -22.60
CA ASP A 229 -2.03 -3.50 -23.37
C ASP A 229 -1.51 -3.85 -24.76
N LYS A 230 -2.42 -3.91 -25.74
CA LYS A 230 -2.07 -4.23 -27.15
C LYS A 230 -1.09 -3.23 -27.78
N TYR A 231 -1.02 -1.99 -27.28
CA TYR A 231 -0.03 -1.03 -27.75
C TYR A 231 1.35 -1.34 -27.19
N ALA A 232 1.44 -1.79 -25.93
CA ALA A 232 2.68 -2.24 -25.35
C ALA A 232 3.26 -3.45 -26.10
N ASP A 233 2.42 -4.39 -26.52
CA ASP A 233 2.87 -5.55 -27.32
C ASP A 233 3.48 -5.11 -28.65
N LYS A 234 2.79 -4.25 -29.41
CA LYS A 234 3.33 -3.70 -30.66
C LYS A 234 4.66 -2.97 -30.46
N ILE A 235 4.81 -2.24 -29.35
CA ILE A 235 6.07 -1.56 -29.03
C ILE A 235 7.19 -2.56 -28.75
N ARG A 236 6.90 -3.66 -28.04
CA ARG A 236 7.87 -4.74 -27.76
C ARG A 236 8.29 -5.51 -29.02
N GLU A 237 7.40 -5.62 -30.00
CA GLU A 237 7.71 -6.27 -31.29
C GLU A 237 8.70 -5.45 -32.14
N VAL A 238 8.72 -4.11 -31.99
CA VAL A 238 9.47 -3.21 -32.86
C VAL A 238 10.74 -2.66 -32.21
N LEU A 239 10.76 -2.46 -30.89
CA LEU A 239 11.87 -1.81 -30.18
C LEU A 239 12.70 -2.81 -29.37
N PRO A 240 14.02 -2.57 -29.20
CA PRO A 240 14.85 -3.34 -28.28
C PRO A 240 14.29 -3.33 -26.84
N PRO A 241 14.48 -4.40 -26.04
CA PRO A 241 13.79 -4.56 -24.75
C PRO A 241 13.91 -3.38 -23.78
N GLY A 242 15.10 -2.80 -23.63
CA GLY A 242 15.33 -1.65 -22.74
C GLY A 242 14.62 -0.37 -23.19
N LEU A 243 14.58 -0.13 -24.51
CA LEU A 243 13.88 1.01 -25.08
C LEU A 243 12.36 0.79 -25.03
N ALA A 244 11.89 -0.41 -25.38
CA ALA A 244 10.49 -0.79 -25.30
C ALA A 244 9.93 -0.57 -23.89
N HIS A 245 10.64 -1.05 -22.85
CA HIS A 245 10.25 -0.83 -21.47
C HIS A 245 10.13 0.67 -21.13
N THR A 246 11.13 1.47 -21.50
CA THR A 246 11.15 2.92 -21.24
C THR A 246 9.96 3.62 -21.89
N VAL A 247 9.69 3.31 -23.17
CA VAL A 247 8.57 3.90 -23.92
C VAL A 247 7.23 3.48 -23.33
N ILE A 248 7.03 2.20 -23.04
CA ILE A 248 5.77 1.66 -22.50
C ILE A 248 5.48 2.23 -21.11
N ARG A 249 6.48 2.24 -20.23
CA ARG A 249 6.36 2.80 -18.88
C ARG A 249 6.04 4.29 -18.94
N THR A 250 6.74 5.04 -19.80
CA THR A 250 6.48 6.49 -19.96
C THR A 250 5.08 6.75 -20.50
N LYS A 251 4.64 6.02 -21.53
CA LYS A 251 3.28 6.10 -22.08
C LYS A 251 2.23 5.89 -20.98
N ASN A 252 2.36 4.84 -20.18
CA ASN A 252 1.39 4.52 -19.12
C ASN A 252 1.40 5.57 -17.99
N ILE A 253 2.58 6.05 -17.57
CA ILE A 253 2.69 7.17 -16.61
C ILE A 253 1.96 8.42 -17.13
N LEU A 254 2.23 8.81 -18.38
CA LEU A 254 1.62 9.99 -18.99
C LEU A 254 0.11 9.84 -19.15
N PHE A 255 -0.36 8.65 -19.52
CA PHE A 255 -1.78 8.34 -19.62
C PHE A 255 -2.47 8.45 -18.25
N SER A 256 -1.93 7.83 -17.19
CA SER A 256 -2.50 7.89 -15.85
C SER A 256 -2.55 9.32 -15.31
N ILE A 257 -1.46 10.10 -15.48
CA ILE A 257 -1.43 11.51 -15.08
C ILE A 257 -2.45 12.32 -15.89
N GLY A 258 -2.50 12.14 -17.21
CA GLY A 258 -3.44 12.84 -18.09
C GLY A 258 -4.89 12.56 -17.73
N PHE A 259 -5.23 11.29 -17.49
CA PHE A 259 -6.57 10.86 -17.11
C PHE A 259 -6.97 11.40 -15.72
N TYR A 260 -6.09 11.30 -14.72
CA TYR A 260 -6.32 11.90 -13.41
C TYR A 260 -6.58 13.41 -13.52
N GLN A 261 -5.73 14.14 -14.26
CA GLN A 261 -5.87 15.58 -14.44
C GLN A 261 -7.15 15.95 -15.21
N TYR A 262 -7.56 15.14 -16.19
CA TYR A 262 -8.82 15.31 -16.88
C TYR A 262 -10.00 15.20 -15.91
N CYS A 263 -10.03 14.15 -15.07
CA CYS A 263 -11.07 13.98 -14.05
C CYS A 263 -11.12 15.15 -13.06
N ARG A 264 -9.96 15.59 -12.55
CA ARG A 264 -9.89 16.71 -11.58
C ARG A 264 -10.28 18.06 -12.18
N ARG A 265 -9.96 18.32 -13.45
CA ARG A 265 -10.19 19.63 -14.08
C ARG A 265 -11.52 19.74 -14.83
N ARG A 266 -12.09 18.61 -15.26
CA ARG A 266 -13.37 18.55 -15.98
C ARG A 266 -14.27 17.44 -15.42
N PRO A 267 -14.65 17.50 -14.13
CA PRO A 267 -15.39 16.43 -13.46
C PRO A 267 -16.71 16.11 -14.17
N GLY A 268 -17.51 17.10 -14.56
CA GLY A 268 -18.78 16.88 -15.26
C GLY A 268 -18.63 16.09 -16.58
N SER A 269 -17.60 16.38 -17.38
CA SER A 269 -17.31 15.62 -18.60
C SER A 269 -16.78 14.22 -18.31
N ALA A 270 -15.96 14.06 -17.26
CA ALA A 270 -15.45 12.77 -16.84
C ALA A 270 -16.56 11.85 -16.33
N ARG A 271 -17.53 12.39 -15.57
CA ARG A 271 -18.74 11.66 -15.14
C ARG A 271 -19.50 11.10 -16.34
N LYS A 272 -19.80 11.94 -17.33
CA LYS A 272 -20.51 11.54 -18.57
C LYS A 272 -19.75 10.48 -19.35
N LEU A 273 -18.41 10.58 -19.43
CA LEU A 273 -17.59 9.58 -20.09
C LEU A 273 -17.70 8.22 -19.38
N LEU A 274 -17.53 8.19 -18.05
CA LEU A 274 -17.57 6.95 -17.28
C LEU A 274 -18.95 6.31 -17.29
N THR A 275 -20.01 7.07 -17.04
CA THR A 275 -21.38 6.54 -17.10
C THR A 275 -21.73 6.08 -18.51
N GLY A 276 -21.37 6.84 -19.55
CA GLY A 276 -21.62 6.46 -20.94
C GLY A 276 -20.91 5.16 -21.35
N LEU A 277 -19.67 4.93 -20.90
CA LEU A 277 -18.97 3.66 -21.11
C LEU A 277 -19.68 2.51 -20.40
N THR A 278 -20.07 2.68 -19.15
CA THR A 278 -20.81 1.67 -18.38
C THR A 278 -22.16 1.36 -19.01
N THR A 279 -22.92 2.38 -19.42
CA THR A 279 -24.22 2.23 -20.11
C THR A 279 -24.06 1.48 -21.42
N ARG A 280 -22.99 1.72 -22.18
CA ARG A 280 -22.72 0.98 -23.43
C ARG A 280 -22.48 -0.51 -23.18
N ILE A 281 -21.86 -0.88 -22.06
CA ILE A 281 -21.59 -2.27 -21.71
C ILE A 281 -22.85 -2.95 -21.16
N LEU A 282 -23.53 -2.32 -20.20
CA LEU A 282 -24.70 -2.88 -19.52
C LEU A 282 -25.96 -2.85 -20.41
N LYS A 283 -26.07 -1.83 -21.28
CA LYS A 283 -27.27 -1.47 -22.04
C LYS A 283 -28.50 -1.22 -21.16
N ASP A 284 -28.27 -0.67 -19.96
CA ASP A 284 -29.32 -0.36 -18.98
C ASP A 284 -28.97 0.96 -18.28
N GLU A 285 -29.54 2.06 -18.75
CA GLU A 285 -29.27 3.39 -18.21
C GLU A 285 -29.80 3.58 -16.79
N LYS A 286 -30.92 2.93 -16.44
CA LYS A 286 -31.52 3.02 -15.11
C LYS A 286 -30.61 2.35 -14.07
N ALA A 287 -30.11 1.15 -14.38
CA ALA A 287 -29.14 0.48 -13.52
C ALA A 287 -27.83 1.28 -13.35
N VAL A 288 -27.36 1.96 -14.41
CA VAL A 288 -26.18 2.86 -14.31
C VAL A 288 -26.43 4.04 -13.38
N ALA A 289 -27.58 4.69 -13.51
CA ALA A 289 -27.95 5.81 -12.66
C ALA A 289 -28.02 5.39 -11.18
N GLU A 290 -28.57 4.22 -10.89
CA GLU A 290 -28.81 3.73 -9.53
C GLU A 290 -27.56 3.11 -8.87
N HIS A 291 -26.80 2.29 -9.60
CA HIS A 291 -25.74 1.46 -9.01
C HIS A 291 -24.32 1.92 -9.35
N PHE A 292 -24.13 2.78 -10.36
CA PHE A 292 -22.81 3.13 -10.88
C PHE A 292 -22.57 4.64 -11.00
N THR A 293 -23.40 5.46 -10.36
CA THR A 293 -23.27 6.92 -10.34
C THR A 293 -23.06 7.44 -8.91
N PRO A 294 -21.80 7.52 -8.43
CA PRO A 294 -21.47 8.08 -7.12
C PRO A 294 -21.84 9.55 -6.97
N THR A 295 -22.07 9.99 -5.73
CA THR A 295 -22.30 11.40 -5.37
C THR A 295 -21.05 12.27 -5.45
N TYR A 296 -19.86 11.66 -5.41
CA TYR A 296 -18.56 12.34 -5.51
C TYR A 296 -18.00 12.29 -6.93
N ASP A 297 -17.02 13.15 -7.24
CA ASP A 297 -16.44 13.24 -8.57
C ASP A 297 -15.35 12.18 -8.82
N PRO A 298 -15.14 11.76 -10.07
CA PRO A 298 -14.08 10.81 -10.38
C PRO A 298 -12.73 11.27 -9.81
N TRP A 299 -12.03 10.37 -9.12
CA TRP A 299 -10.78 10.60 -8.40
C TRP A 299 -10.85 11.40 -7.08
N ASP A 300 -12.01 11.84 -6.57
CA ASP A 300 -12.14 12.20 -5.13
C ASP A 300 -11.90 10.98 -4.22
N GLN A 301 -12.24 9.81 -4.75
CA GLN A 301 -11.85 8.50 -4.24
C GLN A 301 -11.23 7.69 -5.39
N ARG A 302 -10.44 6.68 -5.05
CA ARG A 302 -9.77 5.82 -6.03
C ARG A 302 -10.79 5.11 -6.92
N LEU A 303 -10.59 5.16 -8.24
CA LEU A 303 -11.40 4.37 -9.18
C LEU A 303 -11.02 2.89 -9.08
N CYS A 304 -12.02 2.03 -9.14
CA CYS A 304 -11.83 0.59 -9.22
C CYS A 304 -11.67 0.16 -10.69
N ALA A 305 -10.77 -0.79 -10.95
CA ALA A 305 -10.55 -1.32 -12.28
C ALA A 305 -11.28 -2.67 -12.47
N ALA A 306 -12.04 -2.78 -13.56
CA ALA A 306 -12.66 -4.01 -14.03
C ALA A 306 -11.96 -4.50 -15.31
N PRO A 307 -10.93 -5.38 -15.19
CA PRO A 307 -10.16 -5.85 -16.33
C PRO A 307 -11.04 -6.58 -17.35
N ASP A 308 -10.89 -6.22 -18.62
CA ASP A 308 -11.67 -6.73 -19.75
C ASP A 308 -13.19 -6.62 -19.54
N ALA A 309 -13.65 -5.69 -18.70
CA ALA A 309 -15.03 -5.56 -18.26
C ALA A 309 -15.60 -6.84 -17.62
N ASP A 310 -14.77 -7.68 -16.99
CA ASP A 310 -15.15 -8.89 -16.26
C ASP A 310 -16.38 -8.68 -15.35
N PHE A 311 -16.35 -7.65 -14.52
CA PHE A 311 -17.41 -7.26 -13.58
C PHE A 311 -18.74 -7.01 -14.31
N PHE A 312 -18.73 -6.14 -15.32
CA PHE A 312 -19.93 -5.79 -16.08
C PHE A 312 -20.44 -6.96 -16.93
N ARG A 313 -19.55 -7.82 -17.43
CA ARG A 313 -19.93 -9.04 -18.17
C ARG A 313 -20.62 -10.06 -17.26
N ALA A 314 -20.18 -10.21 -16.01
CA ALA A 314 -20.86 -11.08 -15.05
C ALA A 314 -22.32 -10.61 -14.81
N ILE A 315 -22.54 -9.31 -14.68
CA ILE A 315 -23.88 -8.71 -14.57
C ILE A 315 -24.71 -8.94 -15.83
N ARG A 316 -24.15 -8.66 -17.01
CA ARG A 316 -24.82 -8.89 -18.31
C ARG A 316 -25.24 -10.33 -18.53
N LYS A 317 -24.52 -11.29 -17.97
CA LYS A 317 -24.83 -12.73 -18.05
C LYS A 317 -25.84 -13.19 -16.99
N GLY A 318 -26.31 -12.29 -16.11
CA GLY A 318 -27.22 -12.63 -15.00
C GLY A 318 -26.56 -13.44 -13.88
N LYS A 319 -25.23 -13.56 -13.88
CA LYS A 319 -24.47 -14.29 -12.86
C LYS A 319 -24.21 -13.45 -11.61
N ALA A 320 -24.30 -12.13 -11.74
CA ALA A 320 -24.20 -11.20 -10.63
C ALA A 320 -25.20 -10.06 -10.77
N GLU A 321 -25.52 -9.41 -9.66
CA GLU A 321 -26.28 -8.16 -9.61
C GLU A 321 -25.62 -7.18 -8.62
N VAL A 322 -25.96 -5.90 -8.73
CA VAL A 322 -25.62 -4.88 -7.73
C VAL A 322 -26.90 -4.39 -7.08
N VAL A 323 -26.91 -4.31 -5.76
CA VAL A 323 -28.00 -3.75 -4.97
C VAL A 323 -27.47 -2.57 -4.18
N THR A 324 -28.04 -1.38 -4.41
CA THR A 324 -27.74 -0.17 -3.64
C THR A 324 -28.78 -0.02 -2.53
N ASP A 325 -28.44 -0.37 -1.29
CA ASP A 325 -29.35 -0.26 -0.14
C ASP A 325 -28.59 -0.30 1.20
N HIS A 326 -29.34 -0.20 2.30
CA HIS A 326 -28.84 -0.30 3.67
C HIS A 326 -29.29 -1.60 4.32
N ILE A 327 -28.37 -2.21 5.06
CA ILE A 327 -28.66 -3.38 5.88
C ILE A 327 -29.54 -2.95 7.07
N GLU A 328 -30.64 -3.68 7.30
CA GLU A 328 -31.42 -3.59 8.53
C GLU A 328 -30.90 -4.58 9.57
N THR A 329 -30.87 -5.87 9.21
CA THR A 329 -30.37 -6.96 10.06
C THR A 329 -30.06 -8.18 9.20
N PHE A 330 -29.15 -9.03 9.66
CA PHE A 330 -28.98 -10.37 9.13
C PHE A 330 -30.12 -11.24 9.68
N VAL A 331 -30.51 -12.23 8.88
CA VAL A 331 -31.58 -13.19 9.15
C VAL A 331 -31.08 -14.59 8.79
N PRO A 332 -31.71 -15.68 9.26
CA PRO A 332 -31.22 -17.04 9.01
C PRO A 332 -30.90 -17.33 7.54
N GLU A 333 -31.74 -16.86 6.63
CA GLU A 333 -31.65 -17.07 5.18
C GLU A 333 -30.78 -16.06 4.41
N GLY A 334 -30.25 -15.01 5.05
CA GLY A 334 -29.46 -13.97 4.37
C GLY A 334 -29.49 -12.59 5.04
N ILE A 335 -29.70 -11.54 4.26
CA ILE A 335 -29.67 -10.14 4.73
C ILE A 335 -31.00 -9.46 4.44
N ARG A 336 -31.68 -8.94 5.47
CA ARG A 336 -32.82 -8.03 5.31
C ARG A 336 -32.33 -6.60 5.13
N LEU A 337 -32.78 -5.97 4.06
CA LEU A 337 -32.49 -4.58 3.74
C LEU A 337 -33.57 -3.65 4.31
N LYS A 338 -33.25 -2.37 4.51
CA LYS A 338 -34.21 -1.37 4.98
C LYS A 338 -35.37 -1.12 4.01
N SER A 339 -35.23 -1.48 2.73
CA SER A 339 -36.33 -1.51 1.77
C SER A 339 -37.35 -2.64 2.01
N GLY A 340 -37.05 -3.58 2.92
CA GLY A 340 -37.83 -4.78 3.17
C GLY A 340 -37.45 -5.99 2.30
N ARG A 341 -36.62 -5.81 1.26
CA ARG A 341 -36.10 -6.92 0.45
C ARG A 341 -35.15 -7.77 1.29
N VAL A 342 -35.30 -9.09 1.21
CA VAL A 342 -34.32 -10.05 1.74
C VAL A 342 -33.42 -10.51 0.60
N LEU A 343 -32.11 -10.39 0.79
CA LEU A 343 -31.09 -10.96 -0.09
C LEU A 343 -30.71 -12.35 0.44
N PRO A 344 -31.16 -13.44 -0.21
CA PRO A 344 -30.82 -14.77 0.24
C PRO A 344 -29.34 -15.06 0.01
N ALA A 345 -28.68 -15.68 0.99
CA ALA A 345 -27.26 -15.98 0.94
C ALA A 345 -26.95 -17.29 1.65
N ASP A 346 -26.01 -18.04 1.10
CA ASP A 346 -25.38 -19.18 1.77
C ASP A 346 -23.97 -18.76 2.28
N VAL A 347 -23.35 -17.76 1.61
CA VAL A 347 -22.11 -17.10 2.04
C VAL A 347 -22.27 -15.59 2.00
N ILE A 348 -21.81 -14.91 3.06
CA ILE A 348 -21.71 -13.45 3.12
C ILE A 348 -20.24 -13.06 3.20
N VAL A 349 -19.78 -12.24 2.26
CA VAL A 349 -18.40 -11.72 2.23
C VAL A 349 -18.39 -10.26 2.67
N THR A 350 -17.68 -9.95 3.75
CA THR A 350 -17.59 -8.59 4.32
C THR A 350 -16.42 -7.81 3.72
N ALA A 351 -16.54 -7.43 2.43
CA ALA A 351 -15.57 -6.60 1.71
C ALA A 351 -15.61 -5.12 2.14
N THR A 352 -15.61 -4.88 3.45
CA THR A 352 -15.86 -3.60 4.13
C THR A 352 -14.63 -2.70 4.25
N GLY A 353 -13.49 -3.13 3.70
CA GLY A 353 -12.27 -2.36 3.62
C GLY A 353 -11.27 -2.70 4.72
N LEU A 354 -10.28 -1.82 4.89
CA LEU A 354 -9.07 -2.09 5.66
C LEU A 354 -9.00 -1.17 6.88
N ARG A 355 -8.26 -1.62 7.89
CA ARG A 355 -7.78 -0.75 8.96
C ARG A 355 -6.38 -0.28 8.59
N LEU A 356 -6.17 1.03 8.66
CA LEU A 356 -4.86 1.59 8.38
C LEU A 356 -4.03 1.64 9.66
N GLN A 357 -2.74 1.39 9.53
CA GLN A 357 -1.76 1.48 10.61
C GLN A 357 -0.50 2.13 10.06
N ALA A 358 -0.07 3.25 10.65
CA ALA A 358 1.12 3.95 10.19
C ALA A 358 2.37 3.06 10.37
N PHE A 359 3.04 2.78 9.25
CA PHE A 359 4.39 2.19 9.17
C PHE A 359 4.61 0.92 10.01
N GLY A 360 3.62 0.03 10.04
CA GLY A 360 3.71 -1.26 10.75
C GLY A 360 3.52 -1.15 12.27
N GLY A 361 3.04 -0.01 12.77
CA GLY A 361 2.76 0.20 14.20
C GLY A 361 3.99 0.49 15.04
N ILE A 362 5.14 0.79 14.40
CA ILE A 362 6.35 1.20 15.11
C ILE A 362 6.09 2.54 15.80
N ALA A 363 6.23 2.57 17.12
CA ALA A 363 6.17 3.77 17.95
C ALA A 363 7.59 4.19 18.34
N PRO A 364 8.23 5.14 17.62
CA PRO A 364 9.61 5.51 17.88
C PRO A 364 9.73 6.34 19.16
N THR A 365 10.80 6.11 19.89
CA THR A 365 11.28 6.97 20.98
C THR A 365 12.62 7.60 20.59
N VAL A 366 12.89 8.80 21.09
CA VAL A 366 14.16 9.52 20.93
C VAL A 366 14.63 9.90 22.33
N ASP A 367 15.76 9.35 22.76
CA ASP A 367 16.33 9.53 24.09
C ASP A 367 15.31 9.26 25.21
N GLY A 368 14.56 8.17 25.06
CA GLY A 368 13.52 7.75 26.00
C GLY A 368 12.19 8.52 25.90
N VAL A 369 12.09 9.53 25.03
CA VAL A 369 10.86 10.32 24.84
C VAL A 369 10.07 9.78 23.65
N PRO A 370 8.79 9.37 23.82
CA PRO A 370 7.93 8.99 22.71
C PRO A 370 7.77 10.12 21.69
N VAL A 371 7.87 9.81 20.40
CA VAL A 371 7.64 10.76 19.31
C VAL A 371 6.38 10.37 18.54
N PRO A 372 5.23 11.02 18.82
CA PRO A 372 3.98 10.74 18.11
C PRO A 372 4.15 11.05 16.61
N LEU A 373 3.98 10.03 15.77
CA LEU A 373 4.10 10.17 14.31
C LEU A 373 3.14 11.20 13.74
N SER A 374 1.93 11.30 14.31
CA SER A 374 0.87 12.22 13.92
C SER A 374 1.19 13.70 14.15
N GLU A 375 2.23 14.01 14.92
CA GLU A 375 2.70 15.38 15.17
C GLU A 375 3.86 15.77 14.24
N GLN A 376 4.43 14.81 13.51
CA GLN A 376 5.60 15.04 12.67
C GLN A 376 5.22 15.39 11.23
N PHE A 377 6.05 16.21 10.59
CA PHE A 377 5.92 16.52 9.18
C PHE A 377 6.79 15.60 8.32
N VAL A 378 6.20 15.14 7.22
CA VAL A 378 6.91 14.36 6.22
C VAL A 378 7.74 15.26 5.30
N TRP A 379 9.05 15.07 5.33
CA TRP A 379 9.99 15.64 4.38
C TRP A 379 10.15 14.74 3.15
N GLN A 380 9.94 15.30 1.97
CA GLN A 380 10.04 14.61 0.68
C GLN A 380 9.28 13.29 0.63
N GLY A 381 8.15 13.15 1.33
CA GLY A 381 7.43 11.85 1.36
C GLY A 381 8.28 10.67 1.86
N ALA A 382 9.34 10.93 2.65
CA ALA A 382 10.41 9.97 2.91
C ALA A 382 10.93 9.97 4.34
N MET A 383 11.21 11.11 4.96
CA MET A 383 11.69 11.19 6.36
C MET A 383 10.76 12.06 7.19
N LEU A 384 10.87 11.99 8.52
CA LEU A 384 9.99 12.70 9.45
C LEU A 384 10.79 13.72 10.27
N THR A 385 10.18 14.86 10.60
CA THR A 385 10.71 15.74 11.65
C THR A 385 10.81 15.01 12.98
N GLY A 386 11.68 15.48 13.87
CA GLY A 386 11.80 14.96 15.23
C GLY A 386 12.41 13.57 15.36
N ILE A 387 12.62 12.84 14.26
CA ILE A 387 13.08 11.45 14.28
C ILE A 387 14.37 11.30 13.44
N PRO A 388 15.55 11.17 14.07
CA PRO A 388 16.82 11.04 13.36
C PRO A 388 16.94 9.74 12.57
N ASN A 389 17.58 9.78 11.39
CA ASN A 389 17.90 8.59 10.59
C ASN A 389 16.72 7.62 10.38
N PHE A 390 15.51 8.16 10.26
CA PHE A 390 14.29 7.39 10.08
C PHE A 390 13.62 7.76 8.78
N ALA A 391 13.37 6.76 7.95
CA ALA A 391 12.64 6.92 6.71
C ALA A 391 11.42 6.00 6.65
N VAL A 392 10.44 6.41 5.85
CA VAL A 392 9.18 5.71 5.61
C VAL A 392 8.93 5.64 4.11
N CYS A 393 8.41 4.52 3.62
CA CYS A 393 8.04 4.37 2.23
C CYS A 393 6.55 4.67 2.02
N ILE A 394 6.25 5.77 1.33
CA ILE A 394 4.89 6.19 0.99
C ILE A 394 4.74 6.23 -0.52
N GLY A 395 3.75 5.51 -1.05
CA GLY A 395 3.41 5.49 -2.47
C GLY A 395 2.50 6.64 -2.91
N TYR A 396 2.16 6.68 -4.20
CA TYR A 396 1.11 7.57 -4.70
C TYR A 396 -0.29 7.03 -4.39
N THR A 397 -1.24 7.92 -4.15
CA THR A 397 -2.66 7.58 -4.00
C THR A 397 -3.38 7.53 -5.35
N ASN A 398 -2.88 8.27 -6.34
CA ASN A 398 -3.47 8.43 -7.68
C ASN A 398 -2.67 7.76 -8.82
N ALA A 399 -1.59 7.06 -8.48
CA ALA A 399 -0.73 6.38 -9.42
C ALA A 399 -0.15 5.11 -8.79
N SER A 400 0.62 4.36 -9.57
CA SER A 400 1.25 3.12 -9.11
C SER A 400 2.19 3.36 -7.94
N TRP A 401 2.08 2.51 -6.92
CA TRP A 401 2.78 2.66 -5.64
C TRP A 401 4.30 2.76 -5.80
N THR A 402 4.88 1.91 -6.65
CA THR A 402 6.34 1.79 -6.84
C THR A 402 6.99 2.97 -7.54
N LEU A 403 6.23 3.78 -8.28
CA LEU A 403 6.77 5.00 -8.89
C LEU A 403 7.33 5.93 -7.80
N ARG A 404 6.61 6.11 -6.70
CA ARG A 404 7.09 6.91 -5.57
C ARG A 404 8.05 6.12 -4.69
N ALA A 405 7.76 4.85 -4.42
CA ALA A 405 8.62 4.02 -3.57
C ALA A 405 10.07 4.01 -4.07
N ASP A 406 10.30 3.87 -5.38
CA ASP A 406 11.64 3.93 -5.98
C ASP A 406 12.30 5.31 -5.79
N LEU A 407 11.56 6.41 -5.98
CA LEU A 407 12.08 7.76 -5.71
C LEU A 407 12.48 7.94 -4.24
N THR A 408 11.69 7.39 -3.32
CA THR A 408 11.98 7.41 -1.89
C THR A 408 13.23 6.60 -1.57
N SER A 409 13.35 5.36 -2.07
CA SER A 409 14.54 4.53 -1.82
C SER A 409 15.83 5.15 -2.38
N ARG A 410 15.76 5.76 -3.58
CA ARG A 410 16.88 6.52 -4.16
C ARG A 410 17.24 7.76 -3.34
N LEU A 411 16.23 8.45 -2.79
CA LEU A 411 16.47 9.58 -1.89
C LEU A 411 17.15 9.11 -0.60
N VAL A 412 16.71 8.01 0.01
CA VAL A 412 17.35 7.43 1.20
C VAL A 412 18.81 7.11 0.91
N CYS A 413 19.12 6.46 -0.23
CA CYS A 413 20.51 6.20 -0.62
C CYS A 413 21.32 7.50 -0.82
N LYS A 414 20.71 8.54 -1.39
CA LYS A 414 21.33 9.88 -1.49
C LYS A 414 21.63 10.48 -0.11
N VAL A 415 20.72 10.34 0.86
CA VAL A 415 20.90 10.81 2.24
C VAL A 415 22.04 10.05 2.92
N LEU A 416 22.07 8.72 2.82
CA LEU A 416 23.15 7.89 3.36
C LEU A 416 24.52 8.29 2.81
N ARG A 417 24.66 8.43 1.49
CA ARG A 417 25.91 8.91 0.87
C ARG A 417 26.29 10.33 1.29
N HIS A 418 25.31 11.20 1.52
CA HIS A 418 25.56 12.54 2.00
C HIS A 418 26.08 12.55 3.44
N MET A 419 25.50 11.71 4.31
CA MET A 419 26.00 11.49 5.67
C MET A 419 27.44 10.98 5.66
N ASP A 420 27.74 9.96 4.86
CA ASP A 420 29.09 9.41 4.72
C ASP A 420 30.09 10.47 4.24
N ALA A 421 29.74 11.24 3.20
CA ALA A 421 30.60 12.29 2.64
C ALA A 421 30.87 13.45 3.62
N LYS A 422 29.97 13.67 4.59
CA LYS A 422 30.08 14.74 5.58
C LYS A 422 30.56 14.27 6.95
N GLY A 423 30.68 12.96 7.15
CA GLY A 423 30.96 12.37 8.46
C GLY A 423 29.83 12.60 9.48
N TYR A 424 28.58 12.74 9.02
CA TYR A 424 27.43 12.93 9.92
C TYR A 424 26.94 11.57 10.42
N PRO A 425 26.92 11.33 11.75
CA PRO A 425 26.40 10.07 12.28
C PRO A 425 24.87 10.00 12.14
N ALA A 426 24.20 11.16 12.20
CA ALA A 426 22.78 11.25 12.02
C ALA A 426 22.32 12.57 11.43
N VAL A 427 21.16 12.53 10.77
CA VAL A 427 20.48 13.69 10.21
C VAL A 427 18.98 13.63 10.50
N VAL A 428 18.37 14.81 10.68
CA VAL A 428 16.93 14.96 10.86
C VAL A 428 16.40 16.10 9.97
N PRO A 429 15.25 15.94 9.30
CA PRO A 429 14.60 17.04 8.61
C PRO A 429 14.26 18.20 9.54
N GLN A 430 14.56 19.43 9.11
CA GLN A 430 14.27 20.63 9.89
C GLN A 430 13.36 21.58 9.11
N VAL A 431 12.20 21.87 9.69
CA VAL A 431 11.28 22.88 9.17
C VAL A 431 11.89 24.27 9.36
N ARG A 432 11.88 25.10 8.31
CA ARG A 432 12.24 26.52 8.37
C ARG A 432 10.99 27.36 8.16
N GLY A 433 10.61 28.13 9.18
CA GLY A 433 9.39 28.93 9.22
C GLY A 433 8.13 28.10 9.48
N GLU A 434 6.95 28.73 9.39
CA GLU A 434 5.67 28.07 9.62
C GLU A 434 5.24 27.23 8.40
N LEU A 435 4.57 26.11 8.65
CA LEU A 435 3.95 25.25 7.64
C LEU A 435 2.45 25.16 7.91
N ALA A 436 1.65 25.36 6.87
CA ALA A 436 0.23 25.04 6.94
C ALA A 436 0.05 23.51 6.84
N GLU A 437 -0.61 22.94 7.85
CA GLU A 437 -0.82 21.51 7.97
C GLU A 437 -1.77 20.96 6.92
N ARG A 438 -1.44 19.78 6.40
CA ARG A 438 -2.27 19.02 5.48
C ARG A 438 -2.22 17.54 5.83
N PRO A 439 -3.31 16.78 5.61
CA PRO A 439 -3.28 15.34 5.75
C PRO A 439 -2.30 14.73 4.74
N LEU A 440 -1.55 13.70 5.13
CA LEU A 440 -0.61 13.02 4.25
C LEU A 440 -1.32 12.36 3.05
N LEU A 441 -2.47 11.74 3.30
CA LEU A 441 -3.32 11.11 2.29
C LEU A 441 -4.59 11.94 2.11
N ASP A 442 -4.65 12.67 0.99
CA ASP A 442 -5.78 13.54 0.65
C ASP A 442 -6.82 12.76 -0.18
N LEU A 443 -7.51 11.82 0.46
CA LEU A 443 -8.59 11.01 -0.14
C LEU A 443 -9.84 11.09 0.74
N ALA A 444 -11.00 11.33 0.13
CA ALA A 444 -12.29 11.38 0.83
C ALA A 444 -12.83 9.99 1.25
N ALA A 445 -12.08 8.92 0.98
CA ALA A 445 -12.51 7.55 1.25
C ALA A 445 -12.60 7.29 2.77
N GLY A 446 -13.73 6.74 3.23
CA GLY A 446 -14.00 6.55 4.65
C GLY A 446 -12.94 5.72 5.40
N TYR A 447 -12.29 4.76 4.74
CA TYR A 447 -11.22 3.97 5.37
C TYR A 447 -9.95 4.77 5.65
N VAL A 448 -9.69 5.84 4.88
CA VAL A 448 -8.57 6.76 5.12
C VAL A 448 -8.94 7.72 6.26
N GLN A 449 -10.12 8.32 6.17
CA GLN A 449 -10.57 9.34 7.12
C GLN A 449 -10.64 8.84 8.57
N ARG A 450 -10.91 7.53 8.78
CA ARG A 450 -10.95 6.92 10.13
C ARG A 450 -9.61 6.88 10.86
N SER A 451 -8.50 6.89 10.13
CA SER A 451 -7.16 6.67 10.72
C SER A 451 -6.17 7.77 10.36
N ILE A 452 -6.55 8.75 9.53
CA ILE A 452 -5.62 9.77 9.04
C ILE A 452 -5.01 10.62 10.16
N GLY A 453 -5.70 10.75 11.30
CA GLY A 453 -5.20 11.44 12.49
C GLY A 453 -4.01 10.74 13.15
N ASP A 454 -3.79 9.44 12.89
CA ASP A 454 -2.66 8.67 13.41
C ASP A 454 -1.44 8.71 12.48
N PHE A 455 -1.59 9.25 11.27
CA PHE A 455 -0.52 9.37 10.29
C PHE A 455 0.20 10.72 10.42
N PRO A 456 1.48 10.79 10.02
CA PRO A 456 2.18 12.07 9.92
C PRO A 456 1.46 13.10 9.06
N ARG A 457 1.78 14.36 9.32
CA ARG A 457 1.29 15.51 8.55
C ARG A 457 2.19 15.76 7.36
N GLN A 458 1.67 16.45 6.35
CA GLN A 458 2.49 17.09 5.33
C GLN A 458 2.25 18.60 5.36
N GLY A 459 3.18 19.36 4.80
CA GLY A 459 3.05 20.81 4.65
C GLY A 459 2.35 21.21 3.35
N ASP A 460 2.30 22.51 3.11
CA ASP A 460 1.68 23.15 1.95
C ASP A 460 2.64 23.35 0.75
N ARG A 461 3.95 23.28 1.00
CA ARG A 461 5.01 23.57 0.02
C ARG A 461 6.12 22.51 -0.01
N HIS A 462 6.91 22.50 -1.09
CA HIS A 462 8.13 21.71 -1.18
C HIS A 462 9.17 22.20 -0.15
N PRO A 463 9.95 21.33 0.53
CA PRO A 463 10.01 19.86 0.40
C PRO A 463 8.99 19.09 1.25
N TRP A 464 8.06 19.76 1.91
CA TRP A 464 7.13 19.20 2.90
C TRP A 464 5.83 18.67 2.32
N ARG A 465 5.62 18.77 1.01
CA ARG A 465 4.39 18.35 0.33
C ARG A 465 4.68 17.32 -0.75
N VAL A 466 3.96 16.20 -0.72
CA VAL A 466 3.96 15.21 -1.80
C VAL A 466 2.93 15.64 -2.85
N ARG A 467 3.37 15.94 -4.07
CA ARG A 467 2.50 16.52 -5.12
C ARG A 467 1.56 15.51 -5.76
N GLN A 468 1.68 14.23 -5.43
CA GLN A 468 0.95 13.14 -6.09
C GLN A 468 1.15 13.19 -7.62
N ASN A 469 2.38 13.48 -8.06
CA ASN A 469 2.73 13.60 -9.47
C ASN A 469 4.17 13.14 -9.73
N TYR A 470 4.30 11.98 -10.37
CA TYR A 470 5.60 11.36 -10.62
C TYR A 470 6.56 12.22 -11.44
N LEU A 471 6.10 12.95 -12.46
CA LEU A 471 6.99 13.77 -13.29
C LEU A 471 7.59 14.93 -12.50
N LEU A 472 6.75 15.62 -11.72
CA LEU A 472 7.20 16.74 -10.88
C LEU A 472 8.13 16.24 -9.77
N ASP A 473 7.79 15.13 -9.14
CA ASP A 473 8.58 14.54 -8.04
C ASP A 473 9.90 13.97 -8.51
N SER A 474 9.93 13.23 -9.63
CA SER A 474 11.19 12.75 -10.22
C SER A 474 12.12 13.89 -10.61
N ALA A 475 11.58 15.04 -11.02
CA ALA A 475 12.37 16.23 -11.35
C ALA A 475 12.96 16.95 -10.13
N THR A 476 12.37 16.87 -8.94
CA THR A 476 12.85 17.66 -7.78
C THR A 476 13.37 16.84 -6.62
N THR A 477 12.83 15.65 -6.34
CA THR A 477 13.17 14.86 -5.13
C THR A 477 14.68 14.65 -5.02
N LEU A 478 15.33 14.13 -6.08
CA LEU A 478 16.78 13.90 -6.07
C LEU A 478 17.62 15.18 -6.26
N ARG A 479 17.00 16.31 -6.64
CA ARG A 479 17.68 17.61 -6.77
C ARG A 479 17.59 18.47 -5.50
N THR A 480 16.89 17.99 -4.46
CA THR A 480 16.77 18.69 -3.19
C THR A 480 18.14 18.88 -2.54
N ASN A 481 18.42 20.10 -2.10
CA ASN A 481 19.62 20.45 -1.37
C ASN A 481 19.52 19.92 0.07
N LEU A 482 20.35 18.93 0.40
CA LEU A 482 20.30 18.26 1.70
C LEU A 482 20.86 19.15 2.81
N ASP A 483 21.93 19.91 2.58
CA ASP A 483 22.51 20.83 3.58
C ASP A 483 21.51 21.93 4.03
N LYS A 484 20.56 22.31 3.17
CA LYS A 484 19.53 23.31 3.52
C LYS A 484 18.31 22.72 4.23
N SER A 485 18.09 21.42 4.14
CA SER A 485 16.83 20.79 4.57
C SER A 485 16.98 19.72 5.65
N LEU A 486 18.18 19.19 5.82
CA LEU A 486 18.54 18.27 6.88
C LEU A 486 19.51 18.97 7.85
N ARG A 487 19.31 18.75 9.14
CA ARG A 487 20.20 19.18 10.21
C ARG A 487 21.01 17.97 10.68
N PRO A 488 22.35 18.06 10.80
CA PRO A 488 23.13 17.01 11.46
C PRO A 488 22.77 16.95 12.94
N VAL A 489 22.67 15.73 13.46
CA VAL A 489 22.56 15.46 14.89
C VAL A 489 23.96 15.07 15.36
N ALA A 490 24.58 15.92 16.17
CA ALA A 490 25.88 15.60 16.76
C ALA A 490 25.70 14.44 17.75
N ARG A 491 26.74 13.61 17.92
CA ARG A 491 26.83 12.81 19.14
C ARG A 491 26.86 13.81 20.28
N GLU A 492 25.90 13.74 21.20
CA GLU A 492 26.07 14.48 22.44
C GLU A 492 27.29 13.88 23.14
N ASP A 493 28.38 14.63 23.20
CA ASP A 493 29.50 14.28 24.06
C ASP A 493 28.93 14.16 25.48
N ALA A 494 28.98 12.95 26.03
CA ALA A 494 28.46 12.60 27.36
C ALA A 494 29.24 13.28 28.51
N ARG A 495 29.32 14.62 28.51
CA ARG A 495 30.11 15.41 29.48
C ARG A 495 29.47 16.72 29.95
N MET A 496 28.16 16.95 29.76
CA MET A 496 27.51 18.14 30.37
C MET A 496 26.22 17.88 31.16
N LEU A 497 26.03 16.68 31.73
CA LEU A 497 24.97 16.43 32.72
C LEU A 497 25.46 15.75 34.02
N ALA A 498 26.76 15.76 34.29
CA ALA A 498 27.33 15.37 35.60
C ALA A 498 27.92 16.55 36.39
N SER A 499 27.61 17.79 35.99
CA SER A 499 27.97 18.99 36.76
C SER A 499 26.90 20.06 36.60
N ARG A 500 25.79 19.92 37.32
CA ARG A 500 25.01 21.00 37.92
C ARG A 500 23.97 20.45 38.87
#